data_AF-A0A4R8R8E4-F1
#
_entry.id   AF-A0A4R8R8E4-F1
#
_cell.length_a   1.000
_cell.length_b   1.000
_cell.length_c   1.000
_cell.angle_alpha   90.00
_cell.angle_beta   90.00
_cell.angle_gamma   90.00
#
_symmetry.space_group_name_H-M   'P 1'
#
loop_
_entity.id
_entity.type
_entity.pdbx_description
1 polymer ?
#
loop_
_entity_poly.entity_id
_entity_poly.type
_entity_poly.pdbx_seq_one_letter_code
_entity_poly.pdbx_strand_id
1 'polypeptide(L)'
;MNNDFAEQVQTVVGPLLADLGLTLDKIDSHVDEGGMRGSVVYYRAQDCKIQIYQSSREGSINCMIAPLAAPNTFGPQDRSGNWQYLTKFVPMPEMSLDELARSVSFEPKTSVEQLQWVRDNIADNFEAARTGVLSTP
;
A
#
# COMPACT_ATOMS: atom_id res chain seq x y z
N MET A 1 1.38 19.53 -11.25
CA MET A 1 2.21 19.35 -10.06
C MET A 1 1.50 18.36 -9.15
N ASN A 2 1.87 17.08 -9.22
CA ASN A 2 1.47 15.99 -8.30
C ASN A 2 2.69 15.07 -8.05
N ASN A 3 3.90 15.63 -8.17
CA ASN A 3 5.17 14.91 -8.05
C ASN A 3 5.57 14.64 -6.60
N ASP A 4 5.04 15.43 -5.66
CA ASP A 4 5.43 15.40 -4.25
C ASP A 4 5.14 14.01 -3.63
N PHE A 5 3.97 13.43 -3.90
CA PHE A 5 3.64 12.11 -3.38
C PHE A 5 4.60 11.02 -3.89
N ALA A 6 4.84 10.95 -5.20
CA ALA A 6 5.70 9.92 -5.78
C ALA A 6 7.17 10.08 -5.34
N GLU A 7 7.64 11.31 -5.15
CA GLU A 7 8.98 11.61 -4.63
C GLU A 7 9.09 11.21 -3.14
N GLN A 8 8.07 11.50 -2.34
CA GLN A 8 8.03 11.07 -0.94
C GLN A 8 7.97 9.55 -0.80
N VAL A 9 7.16 8.86 -1.62
CA VAL A 9 7.11 7.38 -1.63
C VAL A 9 8.48 6.80 -1.94
N GLN A 10 9.13 7.29 -3.00
CA GLN A 10 10.47 6.82 -3.38
C GLN A 10 11.53 7.10 -2.32
N THR A 11 11.40 8.21 -1.57
CA THR A 11 12.36 8.58 -0.53
C THR A 11 12.15 7.80 0.78
N VAL A 12 10.89 7.65 1.21
CA VAL A 12 10.56 7.06 2.52
C VAL A 12 10.46 5.54 2.45
N VAL A 13 9.77 5.03 1.43
CA VAL A 13 9.42 3.61 1.29
C VAL A 13 10.29 2.91 0.25
N GLY A 14 10.73 3.63 -0.78
CA GLY A 14 11.55 3.11 -1.88
C GLY A 14 12.78 2.29 -1.46
N PRO A 15 13.58 2.70 -0.46
CA PRO A 15 14.74 1.92 -0.03
C PRO A 15 14.35 0.52 0.48
N LEU A 16 13.30 0.42 1.32
CA LEU A 16 12.80 -0.87 1.81
C LEU A 16 12.33 -1.75 0.66
N LEU A 17 11.59 -1.17 -0.29
CA LEU A 17 11.09 -1.91 -1.45
C LEU A 17 12.24 -2.45 -2.31
N ALA A 18 13.30 -1.66 -2.51
CA ALA A 18 14.49 -2.11 -3.22
C ALA A 18 15.19 -3.28 -2.50
N ASP A 19 15.32 -3.21 -1.18
CA ASP A 19 15.89 -4.28 -0.35
C ASP A 19 15.07 -5.59 -0.45
N LEU A 20 13.75 -5.47 -0.60
CA LEU A 20 12.82 -6.58 -0.83
C LEU A 20 12.79 -7.06 -2.29
N GLY A 21 13.61 -6.49 -3.17
CA GLY A 21 13.69 -6.87 -4.59
C GLY A 21 12.58 -6.29 -5.47
N LEU A 22 11.83 -5.30 -4.97
CA LEU A 22 10.86 -4.55 -5.76
C LEU A 22 11.52 -3.38 -6.49
N THR A 23 11.07 -3.14 -7.71
CA THR A 23 11.51 -2.01 -8.55
C THR A 23 10.31 -1.19 -8.98
N LEU A 24 10.51 0.10 -9.23
CA LEU A 24 9.46 1.00 -9.71
C LEU A 24 8.94 0.51 -11.08
N ASP A 25 7.62 0.31 -11.20
CA ASP A 25 6.96 -0.20 -12.39
C ASP A 25 6.17 0.90 -13.11
N LYS A 26 5.36 1.68 -12.36
CA LYS A 26 4.55 2.78 -12.91
C LYS A 26 4.20 3.81 -11.84
N ILE A 27 4.06 5.07 -12.25
CA ILE A 27 3.43 6.12 -11.44
C ILE A 27 2.16 6.57 -12.17
N ASP A 28 1.05 6.65 -11.45
CA ASP A 28 -0.20 7.21 -11.96
C ASP A 28 -0.73 8.27 -10.99
N SER A 29 -0.65 9.54 -11.41
CA SER A 29 -1.02 10.71 -10.59
C SER A 29 -2.41 11.26 -10.91
N HIS A 30 -3.19 10.55 -11.73
CA HIS A 30 -4.48 10.99 -12.26
C HIS A 30 -5.58 9.95 -12.06
N VAL A 31 -5.51 9.18 -10.96
CA VAL A 31 -6.54 8.19 -10.65
C VAL A 31 -7.83 8.91 -10.31
N ASP A 32 -8.91 8.61 -11.03
CA ASP A 32 -10.23 9.18 -10.76
C ASP A 32 -10.89 8.43 -9.59
N GLU A 33 -10.99 9.06 -8.43
CA GLU A 33 -11.69 8.53 -7.25
C GLU A 33 -13.15 9.01 -7.14
N GLY A 34 -13.80 9.31 -8.28
CA GLY A 34 -15.16 9.86 -8.29
C GLY A 34 -15.16 11.37 -8.08
N GLY A 35 -14.17 12.07 -8.64
CA GLY A 35 -14.09 13.54 -8.68
C GLY A 35 -12.79 14.14 -8.16
N MET A 36 -12.21 13.58 -7.09
CA MET A 36 -10.85 13.96 -6.63
C MET A 36 -9.81 13.02 -7.22
N ARG A 37 -8.63 13.57 -7.54
CA ARG A 37 -7.54 12.83 -8.19
C ARG A 37 -6.64 12.19 -7.14
N GLY A 38 -6.68 10.87 -7.05
CA GLY A 38 -5.72 10.07 -6.31
C GLY A 38 -4.37 9.95 -7.03
N SER A 39 -3.36 9.50 -6.29
CA SER A 39 -2.05 9.16 -6.85
C SER A 39 -1.61 7.79 -6.36
N VAL A 40 -1.00 7.01 -7.25
CA VAL A 40 -0.53 5.65 -6.96
C VAL A 40 0.82 5.41 -7.60
N VAL A 41 1.68 4.71 -6.86
CA VAL A 41 2.99 4.25 -7.29
C VAL A 41 3.00 2.73 -7.25
N TYR A 42 3.24 2.12 -8.40
CA TYR A 42 3.32 0.69 -8.58
C TYR A 42 4.78 0.25 -8.56
N TYR A 43 5.02 -0.82 -7.81
CA TYR A 43 6.28 -1.52 -7.72
C TYR A 43 6.08 -2.98 -8.10
N ARG A 44 7.12 -3.59 -8.65
CA ARG A 44 7.11 -4.95 -9.16
C ARG A 44 8.33 -5.72 -8.68
N ALA A 45 8.10 -6.92 -8.16
CA ALA A 45 9.09 -7.95 -7.89
C ALA A 45 9.12 -8.99 -9.04
N GLN A 46 9.87 -10.08 -8.83
CA GLN A 46 9.88 -11.21 -9.75
C GLN A 46 8.57 -12.01 -9.76
N ASP A 47 7.76 -11.93 -8.70
CA ASP A 47 6.58 -12.79 -8.51
C ASP A 47 5.33 -12.05 -8.02
N CYS A 48 5.45 -10.82 -7.55
CA CYS A 48 4.32 -10.01 -7.08
C CYS A 48 4.48 -8.54 -7.46
N LYS A 49 3.43 -7.76 -7.16
CA LYS A 49 3.41 -6.30 -7.27
C LYS A 49 2.91 -5.67 -5.98
N ILE A 50 3.40 -4.48 -5.68
CA ILE A 50 2.87 -3.61 -4.62
C ILE A 50 2.41 -2.32 -5.25
N GLN A 51 1.30 -1.77 -4.75
CA GLN A 51 0.94 -0.38 -4.98
C GLN A 51 0.95 0.38 -3.66
N ILE A 52 1.44 1.61 -3.70
CA ILE A 52 1.31 2.59 -2.62
C ILE A 52 0.49 3.74 -3.18
N TYR A 53 -0.61 4.07 -2.53
CA TYR A 53 -1.52 5.08 -3.01
C TYR A 53 -1.96 6.05 -1.93
N GLN A 54 -2.31 7.25 -2.37
CA GLN A 54 -3.00 8.24 -1.58
C GLN A 54 -4.47 8.25 -1.99
N SER A 55 -5.35 7.87 -1.06
CA SER A 55 -6.81 7.94 -1.22
C SER A 55 -7.29 9.35 -0.95
N SER A 56 -7.90 9.97 -1.97
CA SER A 56 -8.51 11.29 -1.82
C SER A 56 -9.78 11.24 -0.98
N ARG A 57 -10.47 10.08 -0.98
CA ARG A 57 -11.71 9.88 -0.21
C ARG A 57 -11.47 9.72 1.28
N GLU A 58 -10.37 9.08 1.65
CA GLU A 58 -10.04 8.75 3.04
C GLU A 58 -8.99 9.69 3.64
N GLY A 59 -8.32 10.51 2.80
CA GLY A 59 -7.21 11.35 3.24
C GLY A 59 -6.03 10.53 3.76
N SER A 60 -5.91 9.28 3.33
CA SER A 60 -5.00 8.28 3.86
C SER A 60 -4.06 7.78 2.76
N ILE A 61 -2.81 7.51 3.14
CA ILE A 61 -1.86 6.76 2.31
C ILE A 61 -1.87 5.31 2.76
N ASN A 62 -1.99 4.38 1.82
CA ASN A 62 -2.06 2.94 2.10
C ASN A 62 -1.35 2.13 1.00
N CYS A 63 -1.23 0.83 1.22
CA CYS A 63 -0.60 -0.10 0.29
C CYS A 63 -1.40 -1.40 0.11
N MET A 64 -1.23 -2.00 -1.06
CA MET A 64 -1.82 -3.29 -1.42
C MET A 64 -0.83 -4.11 -2.22
N ILE A 65 -0.98 -5.44 -2.17
CA ILE A 65 -0.18 -6.41 -2.90
C ILE A 65 -1.06 -7.16 -3.92
N ALA A 66 -0.48 -7.59 -5.02
CA ALA A 66 -1.15 -8.42 -6.02
C ALA A 66 -0.19 -9.43 -6.67
N PRO A 67 -0.72 -10.50 -7.29
CA PRO A 67 0.06 -11.39 -8.15
C PRO A 67 0.70 -10.63 -9.32
N LEU A 68 1.84 -11.12 -9.83
CA LEU A 68 2.55 -10.46 -10.94
C LEU A 68 1.67 -10.23 -12.19
N ALA A 69 0.78 -11.18 -12.48
CA ALA A 69 -0.12 -11.13 -13.64
C ALA A 69 -1.23 -10.08 -13.51
N ALA A 70 -1.46 -9.55 -12.30
CA ALA A 70 -2.50 -8.56 -12.08
C ALA A 70 -2.21 -7.27 -12.87
N PRO A 71 -3.22 -6.66 -13.51
CA PRO A 71 -3.06 -5.37 -14.16
C PRO A 71 -2.79 -4.26 -13.12
N ASN A 72 -2.09 -3.20 -13.54
CA ASN A 72 -1.87 -2.02 -12.71
C ASN A 72 -3.14 -1.16 -12.65
N THR A 73 -4.13 -1.66 -11.92
CA THR A 73 -5.38 -0.99 -11.59
C THR A 73 -5.29 -0.38 -10.20
N PHE A 74 -6.05 0.68 -9.96
CA PHE A 74 -6.13 1.27 -8.64
C PHE A 74 -6.85 0.30 -7.70
N GLY A 75 -6.14 -0.17 -6.67
CA GLY A 75 -6.57 -1.30 -5.84
C GLY A 75 -7.95 -1.10 -5.20
N PRO A 76 -8.25 0.06 -4.59
CA PRO A 76 -9.58 0.35 -4.03
C PRO A 76 -10.75 0.29 -5.03
N GLN A 77 -10.46 0.37 -6.33
CA GLN A 77 -11.46 0.26 -7.40
C GLN A 77 -11.34 -1.06 -8.18
N ASP A 78 -10.41 -1.93 -7.81
CA ASP A 78 -10.22 -3.20 -8.48
C ASP A 78 -11.38 -4.15 -8.16
N ARG A 79 -12.19 -4.43 -9.18
CA ARG A 79 -13.30 -5.39 -9.08
C ARG A 79 -12.87 -6.84 -9.28
N SER A 80 -11.64 -7.07 -9.76
CA SER A 80 -11.11 -8.43 -9.95
C SER A 80 -10.69 -9.09 -8.63
N GLY A 81 -10.47 -8.29 -7.58
CA GLY A 81 -10.02 -8.80 -6.29
C GLY A 81 -8.57 -9.30 -6.32
N ASN A 82 -7.77 -8.87 -7.30
CA ASN A 82 -6.36 -9.22 -7.36
C ASN A 82 -5.53 -8.39 -6.38
N TRP A 83 -5.89 -7.12 -6.23
CA TRP A 83 -5.26 -6.24 -5.25
C TRP A 83 -5.84 -6.49 -3.86
N GLN A 84 -4.97 -6.83 -2.91
CA GLN A 84 -5.33 -7.19 -1.54
C GLN A 84 -4.50 -6.40 -0.53
N TYR A 85 -5.09 -6.08 0.62
CA TYR A 85 -4.35 -5.49 1.73
C TYR A 85 -3.37 -6.50 2.31
N LEU A 86 -2.17 -6.06 2.69
CA LEU A 86 -1.14 -6.93 3.26
C LEU A 86 -1.63 -7.64 4.52
N THR A 87 -2.41 -6.93 5.34
CA THR A 87 -2.97 -7.43 6.60
C THR A 87 -4.03 -8.52 6.41
N LYS A 88 -4.50 -8.79 5.19
CA LYS A 88 -5.41 -9.91 4.92
C LYS A 88 -4.77 -11.27 5.20
N PHE A 89 -3.45 -11.34 5.11
CA PHE A 89 -2.70 -12.59 5.19
C PHE A 89 -2.02 -12.80 6.55
N VAL A 90 -2.25 -11.90 7.50
CA VAL A 90 -1.72 -12.02 8.86
C VAL A 90 -2.82 -12.35 9.85
N PRO A 91 -2.53 -13.12 10.91
CA PRO A 91 -3.48 -13.36 11.98
C PRO A 91 -3.96 -12.03 12.56
N MET A 92 -5.25 -11.96 12.91
CA MET A 92 -5.78 -10.81 13.62
C MET A 92 -4.98 -10.64 14.93
N PRO A 93 -4.49 -9.42 15.24
CA PRO A 93 -3.80 -9.20 16.50
C PRO A 93 -4.71 -9.61 17.67
N GLU A 94 -4.17 -10.30 18.67
CA GLU A 94 -4.89 -10.73 19.89
C GLU A 94 -5.33 -9.56 20.80
N MET A 95 -5.19 -8.33 20.30
CA MET A 95 -5.44 -7.11 21.04
C MET A 95 -6.95 -6.92 21.25
N SER A 96 -7.33 -6.58 22.48
CA SER A 96 -8.73 -6.27 22.77
C SER A 96 -9.17 -4.98 22.07
N LEU A 97 -10.48 -4.82 21.81
CA LEU A 97 -11.03 -3.59 21.21
C LEU A 97 -10.68 -2.33 22.03
N ASP A 98 -10.59 -2.46 23.36
CA ASP A 98 -10.22 -1.37 24.26
C ASP A 98 -8.73 -0.96 24.14
N GLU A 99 -7.84 -1.92 23.95
CA GLU A 99 -6.42 -1.65 23.70
C GLU A 99 -6.21 -1.07 22.30
N LEU A 100 -6.99 -1.52 21.31
CA LEU A 100 -7.02 -0.93 19.98
C LEU A 100 -7.46 0.53 20.06
N ALA A 101 -8.54 0.83 20.79
CA ALA A 101 -9.05 2.19 20.96
C ALA A 101 -8.04 3.14 21.64
N ARG A 102 -7.22 2.63 22.57
CA ARG A 102 -6.18 3.41 23.27
C ARG A 102 -4.93 3.65 22.43
N SER A 103 -4.66 2.83 21.42
CA SER A 103 -3.50 2.97 20.54
C SER A 103 -3.76 3.88 19.33
N VAL A 104 -5.02 4.23 19.05
CA VAL A 104 -5.40 5.14 17.98
C VAL A 104 -5.18 6.60 18.43
N SER A 105 -4.19 7.27 17.83
CA SER A 105 -4.08 8.73 17.92
C SER A 105 -5.06 9.38 16.94
N PHE A 106 -5.81 10.38 17.41
CA PHE A 106 -6.70 11.22 16.59
C PHE A 106 -5.99 12.43 15.99
N GLU A 107 -4.69 12.60 16.25
CA GLU A 107 -3.94 13.69 15.64
C GLU A 107 -3.78 13.47 14.12
N PRO A 108 -4.00 14.51 13.31
CA PRO A 108 -3.81 14.41 11.87
C PRO A 108 -2.34 14.12 11.56
N LYS A 109 -2.07 12.93 11.01
CA LYS A 109 -0.74 12.54 10.56
C LYS A 109 -0.37 13.28 9.26
N THR A 110 0.87 13.74 9.20
CA THR A 110 1.48 14.23 7.96
C THR A 110 1.65 13.10 6.94
N SER A 111 1.81 13.45 5.65
CA SER A 111 2.04 12.46 4.59
C SER A 111 3.29 11.59 4.84
N VAL A 112 4.34 12.17 5.42
CA VAL A 112 5.57 11.45 5.76
C VAL A 112 5.33 10.43 6.87
N GLU A 113 4.60 10.78 7.93
CA GLU A 113 4.27 9.85 9.02
C GLU A 113 3.36 8.72 8.53
N GLN A 114 2.43 9.01 7.62
CA GLN A 114 1.63 7.96 6.98
C GLN A 114 2.50 7.04 6.12
N LEU A 115 3.46 7.58 5.37
CA LEU A 115 4.39 6.79 4.57
C LEU A 115 5.34 5.94 5.42
N GLN A 116 5.78 6.45 6.57
CA GLN A 116 6.54 5.66 7.55
C GLN A 116 5.73 4.49 8.07
N TRP A 117 4.46 4.72 8.43
CA TRP A 117 3.56 3.63 8.83
C TRP A 117 3.35 2.62 7.70
N VAL A 118 3.20 3.07 6.44
CA VAL A 118 3.11 2.17 5.29
C VAL A 118 4.40 1.35 5.11
N ARG A 119 5.57 1.96 5.28
CA ARG A 119 6.86 1.27 5.24
C ARG A 119 6.92 0.17 6.30
N ASP A 120 6.56 0.48 7.54
CA ASP A 120 6.59 -0.48 8.65
C ASP A 120 5.58 -1.62 8.40
N ASN A 121 4.37 -1.28 7.95
CA ASN A 121 3.36 -2.27 7.57
C ASN A 121 3.84 -3.19 6.43
N ILE A 122 4.62 -2.69 5.47
CA ILE A 122 5.23 -3.52 4.43
C ILE A 122 6.31 -4.40 5.05
N ALA A 123 7.22 -3.86 5.87
CA ALA A 123 8.29 -4.62 6.49
C ALA A 123 7.76 -5.79 7.33
N ASP A 124 6.70 -5.56 8.10
CA ASP A 124 6.12 -6.55 9.01
C ASP A 124 5.32 -7.65 8.29
N ASN A 125 4.66 -7.31 7.17
CA ASN A 125 3.64 -8.19 6.58
C ASN A 125 3.97 -8.71 5.19
N PHE A 126 5.04 -8.21 4.54
CA PHE A 126 5.31 -8.50 3.12
C PHE A 126 5.42 -10.00 2.82
N GLU A 127 6.20 -10.76 3.60
CA GLU A 127 6.42 -12.19 3.31
C GLU A 127 5.15 -13.03 3.44
N ALA A 128 4.35 -12.77 4.47
CA ALA A 128 3.05 -13.42 4.65
C ALA A 128 2.10 -13.06 3.51
N ALA A 129 2.04 -11.77 3.13
CA ALA A 129 1.20 -11.29 2.07
C ALA A 129 1.61 -11.83 0.69
N ARG A 130 2.91 -11.87 0.39
CA ARG A 130 3.50 -12.46 -0.82
C ARG A 130 3.14 -13.94 -0.93
N THR A 131 3.34 -14.70 0.14
CA THR A 131 2.97 -16.13 0.19
C THR A 131 1.47 -16.32 -0.07
N GLY A 132 0.64 -15.47 0.54
CA GLY A 132 -0.81 -15.51 0.39
C GLY A 132 -1.30 -15.23 -1.04
N VAL A 133 -0.80 -14.17 -1.69
CA VAL A 133 -1.18 -13.86 -3.09
C VAL A 133 -0.68 -14.91 -4.08
N LEU A 134 0.46 -15.56 -3.81
CA LEU A 134 0.98 -16.63 -4.66
C LEU A 134 0.27 -17.98 -4.46
N SER A 135 -0.34 -18.18 -3.30
CA SER A 135 -1.10 -19.40 -2.98
C SER A 135 -2.58 -19.30 -3.36
N THR A 136 -3.03 -18.12 -3.83
CA THR A 136 -4.40 -17.92 -4.30
C THR A 136 -4.48 -18.35 -5.77
N PRO A 137 -5.32 -19.34 -6.12
CA PRO A 137 -5.41 -19.91 -7.48
C PRO A 137 -5.98 -18.96 -8.52
#